data_AF-J9F2Q0-F1
#
_entry.id   AF-J9F2Q0-F1
#
_cell.length_a   1.000
_cell.length_b   1.000
_cell.length_c   1.000
_cell.angle_alpha   90.00
_cell.angle_beta   90.00
_cell.angle_gamma   90.00
#
_symmetry.space_group_name_H-M   'P 1'
#
loop_
_entity.id
_entity.type
_entity.pdbx_description
1 polymer ?
#
loop_
_entity_poly.entity_id
_entity_poly.type
_entity_poly.pdbx_seq_one_letter_code
_entity_poly.pdbx_strand_id
1 'polypeptide(L)' 'MESIQAFNNNLKAFRGNILFSSHDHEFINTVANRIIELTPNGTIDKLMTYEDYIHDERVKELKEQLYGNS' A
#
# COMPACT_ATOMS: atom_id res chain seq x y z
N MET A 1 12.35 16.51 12.23
CA MET A 1 12.50 15.72 10.99
C MET A 1 13.35 14.46 11.18
N GLU A 2 14.15 14.30 12.25
CA GLU A 2 14.92 13.07 12.49
C GLU A 2 14.08 11.86 12.95
N SER A 3 12.99 12.08 13.70
CA SER A 3 12.19 10.99 14.26
C SER A 3 11.51 10.11 13.21
N ILE A 4 11.14 10.66 12.04
CA ILE A 4 10.47 9.93 10.96
C ILE A 4 11.46 9.02 10.22
N GLN A 5 12.69 9.50 9.97
CA GLN A 5 13.73 8.67 9.35
C GLN A 5 14.17 7.54 10.27
N ALA A 6 14.35 7.81 11.57
CA ALA A 6 14.65 6.78 12.56
C ALA A 6 13.52 5.74 12.66
N PHE A 7 12.26 6.17 12.56
CA PHE A 7 11.11 5.27 12.52
C PHE A 7 11.11 4.39 11.26
N ASN A 8 11.32 4.98 10.06
CA ASN A 8 11.44 4.22 8.81
C ASN A 8 12.56 3.17 8.85
N ASN A 9 13.74 3.53 9.37
CA ASN A 9 14.86 2.60 9.48
C ASN A 9 14.55 1.45 10.44
N ASN A 10 13.88 1.73 11.55
CA ASN A 10 13.43 0.68 12.48
C ASN A 10 12.38 -0.24 11.84
N LEU A 11 11.42 0.30 11.09
CA LEU A 11 10.42 -0.50 10.37
C LEU A 11 11.06 -1.38 9.31
N LYS A 12 12.05 -0.87 8.56
CA LYS A 12 12.82 -1.66 7.59
C LYS A 12 13.66 -2.77 8.25
N ALA A 13 14.19 -2.52 9.45
CA ALA A 13 14.97 -3.50 10.21
C ALA A 13 14.09 -4.51 10.98
N PHE A 14 12.80 -4.25 11.11
CA PHE A 14 11.87 -5.09 11.83
C PHE A 14 11.61 -6.39 11.05
N ARG A 15 11.98 -7.54 11.63
CA ARG A 15 11.83 -8.87 11.00
C ARG A 15 10.42 -9.45 11.08
N GLY A 16 9.43 -8.68 11.51
CA GLY A 16 8.03 -9.12 11.62
C GLY A 16 7.16 -8.52 10.52
N ASN A 17 5.86 -8.88 10.55
CA ASN A 17 4.87 -8.26 9.68
C ASN A 17 4.41 -6.94 10.29
N ILE A 18 4.46 -5.87 9.50
CA ILE A 18 3.97 -4.55 9.90
C ILE A 18 2.74 -4.26 9.05
N LEU A 19 1.59 -4.05 9.71
CA LEU A 19 0.40 -3.52 9.08
C LEU A 19 0.24 -2.07 9.50
N PHE A 20 0.20 -1.17 8.53
CA PHE A 20 -0.01 0.25 8.78
C PHE A 20 -0.91 0.83 7.69
N SER A 21 -1.68 1.84 8.04
CA SER A 21 -2.43 2.67 7.10
C SER A 21 -1.89 4.10 7.22
N SER A 22 -1.53 4.70 6.10
CA SER A 22 -1.11 6.10 6.04
C SER A 22 -1.78 6.77 4.84
N HIS A 23 -1.79 8.10 4.84
CA HIS A 23 -2.14 8.92 3.68
C HIS A 23 -0.90 9.51 2.98
N ASP A 24 0.28 9.35 3.58
CA ASP A 24 1.54 9.84 3.02
C ASP A 24 2.10 8.82 2.02
N HIS A 25 2.06 9.19 0.74
CA HIS A 25 2.51 8.35 -0.36
C HIS A 25 4.00 8.00 -0.27
N GLU A 26 4.87 8.91 0.17
CA GLU A 26 6.31 8.65 0.29
C GLU A 26 6.58 7.60 1.37
N PHE A 27 5.88 7.70 2.49
CA PHE A 27 5.97 6.73 3.58
C PHE A 27 5.46 5.35 3.18
N ILE A 28 4.31 5.28 2.52
CA ILE A 28 3.74 4.02 2.04
C ILE A 28 4.70 3.38 1.03
N ASN A 29 5.21 4.15 0.06
CA ASN A 29 6.10 3.60 -0.95
C ASN A 29 7.44 3.10 -0.39
N THR A 30 7.98 3.78 0.63
CA THR A 30 9.28 3.41 1.20
C THR A 30 9.24 2.29 2.23
N VAL A 31 8.08 2.03 2.84
CA VAL A 31 7.93 1.01 3.91
C VAL A 31 7.03 -0.15 3.47
N ALA A 32 5.98 0.09 2.68
CA ALA A 32 5.05 -0.95 2.26
C ALA A 32 5.63 -1.75 1.08
N ASN A 33 5.60 -3.07 1.23
CA ASN A 33 5.93 -4.05 0.20
C ASN A 33 4.69 -4.81 -0.30
N ARG A 34 3.52 -4.51 0.27
CA ARG A 34 2.23 -5.11 -0.06
C ARG A 34 1.13 -4.08 0.13
N ILE A 35 0.30 -3.91 -0.89
CA ILE A 35 -0.87 -3.04 -0.88
C ILE A 35 -2.10 -3.92 -0.71
N ILE A 36 -2.91 -3.56 0.29
CA ILE A 36 -4.22 -4.16 0.55
C ILE A 36 -5.25 -3.05 0.44
N GLU A 37 -6.05 -3.07 -0.62
CA GLU A 37 -7.13 -2.12 -0.84
C GLU A 37 -8.48 -2.79 -0.55
N LEU A 38 -9.20 -2.24 0.43
CA LEU A 38 -10.54 -2.68 0.81
C LEU A 38 -11.55 -1.92 -0.05
N THR A 39 -12.30 -2.66 -0.86
CA THR A 39 -13.33 -2.12 -1.75
C THR A 39 -14.72 -2.62 -1.32
N PRO A 40 -15.81 -1.98 -1.74
CA PRO A 40 -17.17 -2.39 -1.34
C PRO A 40 -17.53 -3.82 -1.77
N ASN A 41 -17.03 -4.26 -2.93
CA ASN A 41 -17.37 -5.57 -3.52
C ASN A 41 -16.24 -6.61 -3.38
N GLY A 42 -15.17 -6.32 -2.65
CA GLY A 42 -14.05 -7.23 -2.49
C GLY A 42 -12.80 -6.61 -1.89
N THR A 43 -11.69 -7.31 -1.97
CA THR A 43 -10.40 -6.80 -1.49
C THR A 43 -9.34 -7.07 -2.55
N ILE A 44 -8.54 -6.06 -2.85
CA ILE A 44 -7.39 -6.18 -3.73
C ILE A 44 -6.17 -6.39 -2.85
N ASP A 45 -5.48 -7.50 -3.07
CA ASP A 45 -4.26 -7.84 -2.36
C ASP A 45 -3.12 -8.00 -3.38
N LYS A 46 -2.09 -7.15 -3.27
CA LYS A 46 -0.95 -7.16 -4.18
C LYS A 46 0.37 -6.98 -3.44
N LEU A 47 1.30 -7.89 -3.68
CA LEU A 47 2.69 -7.83 -3.22
C LEU A 47 3.52 -6.96 -4.18
N MET A 48 3.31 -5.65 -4.12
CA MET A 48 4.06 -4.66 -4.90
C MET A 48 4.13 -3.33 -4.14
N THR A 49 4.93 -2.40 -4.66
CA THR A 49 5.04 -1.05 -4.10
C THR A 49 3.79 -0.22 -4.40
N TYR A 50 3.64 0.91 -3.70
CA TYR A 50 2.52 1.82 -3.97
C TYR A 50 2.60 2.41 -5.37
N GLU A 51 3.79 2.79 -5.85
CA GLU A 51 3.98 3.30 -7.20
C GLU A 51 3.57 2.27 -8.26
N ASP A 52 4.05 1.03 -8.15
CA ASP A 52 3.65 -0.02 -9.10
C ASP A 52 2.15 -0.25 -9.07
N TYR A 53 1.54 -0.22 -7.88
CA TYR A 53 0.11 -0.41 -7.69
C TYR A 53 -0.73 0.66 -8.40
N ILE A 54 -0.34 1.94 -8.33
CA ILE A 54 -1.10 3.03 -8.99
C ILE A 54 -0.89 3.07 -10.51
N HIS A 55 0.22 2.52 -10.99
CA HIS A 55 0.59 2.49 -12.42
C HIS A 55 0.18 1.20 -13.13
N ASP A 56 -0.16 0.13 -12.40
CA ASP A 56 -0.63 -1.12 -12.97
C ASP A 56 -2.06 -0.99 -13.53
N GLU A 57 -2.20 -1.14 -14.86
CA GLU A 57 -3.50 -1.09 -15.54
C GLU A 57 -4.45 -2.18 -15.04
N ARG A 58 -3.95 -3.37 -14.68
CA ARG A 58 -4.80 -4.46 -14.16
C ARG A 58 -5.39 -4.10 -12.82
N VAL A 59 -4.63 -3.38 -11.98
CA VAL A 59 -5.13 -2.89 -10.69
C VAL A 59 -6.21 -1.85 -10.92
N LYS A 60 -6.05 -0.94 -11.88
CA LYS A 60 -7.11 0.02 -12.26
C LYS A 60 -8.38 -0.70 -12.71
N GLU A 61 -8.28 -1.68 -13.60
CA GLU A 61 -9.42 -2.46 -14.05
C GLU A 61 -10.12 -3.20 -12.90
N LEU A 62 -9.33 -3.83 -12.01
CA LEU A 62 -9.85 -4.47 -10.79
C LEU A 62 -10.56 -3.48 -9.88
N LYS A 63 -9.98 -2.30 -9.67
CA LYS A 63 -10.61 -1.23 -8.89
C LYS A 63 -11.93 -0.80 -9.52
N GLU A 64 -11.95 -0.53 -10.82
CA GLU A 64 -13.19 -0.15 -11.50
C GLU A 64 -14.28 -1.22 -11.38
N GLN A 65 -13.95 -2.50 -11.53
CA GLN A 65 -14.91 -3.59 -11.32
C GLN A 65 -15.43 -3.66 -9.88
N LEU A 66 -14.54 -3.46 -8.91
CA LEU A 66 -14.88 -3.58 -7.49
C LEU A 66 -15.59 -2.36 -6.93
N TYR A 67 -15.37 -1.16 -7.48
CA TYR A 67 -16.07 0.07 -7.13
C TYR A 67 -17.32 0.33 -7.99
N GLY A 68 -17.41 -0.26 -9.19
CA GLY A 68 -18.40 0.07 -10.21
C GLY A 68 -19.80 -0.54 -10.08
N ASN A 69 -20.09 -1.32 -9.03
CA ASN A 69 -21.44 -1.90 -8.79
C ASN A 69 -22.27 -1.07 -7.79
N SER A 70 -22.35 0.26 -7.96
CA SER A 70 -23.33 1.10 -7.25
C SER A 70 -24.41 1.62 -8.20
#